data_AF-A0A4Q5UXU9-F1
#
_entry.id   AF-A0A4Q5UXU9-F1
#
_cell.length_a   1.000
_cell.length_b   1.000
_cell.length_c   1.000
_cell.angle_alpha   90.00
_cell.angle_beta   90.00
_cell.angle_gamma   90.00
#
_symmetry.space_group_name_H-M   'P 1'
#
loop_
_entity.id
_entity.type
_entity.pdbx_description
1 polymer ?
#
loop_
_entity_poly.entity_id
_entity_poly.type
_entity_poly.pdbx_seq_one_letter_code
_entity_poly.pdbx_strand_id
1 'polypeptide(L)'
;MKQFLKVFIIVTFIAVALNSCQKEITIVDDLNPPAANTDSIYIDRYYEFEETASGLDTLMAYYFKYDSLKRVVEIYSDDFSTNVPALDYKYYYNGSDSVPYKMLEYDGPTDTHPQEYFFTFDNQQRIVKDSTRHYNNSGVLDVLELINYSYVPGKMYAHTRQVSTFPALPPSEEIRLDTAILNSVGDIVSHKTYVQVGAVSELNNTSEFTYGTQAGPFATSSVFKAHHLLPMGEVFIQDLMTHKNLLTQLEKDENGNVSMNETFTGYQYNSRGLLIECKYGEPGFRGMVRFFYKAL
;
A
#
# COMPACT_ATOMS: atom_id res chain seq x y z
N MET A 1 -54.64 9.98 -45.68
CA MET A 1 -53.21 10.29 -45.95
C MET A 1 -52.57 11.24 -44.93
N LYS A 2 -53.21 12.35 -44.52
CA LYS A 2 -52.61 13.32 -43.57
C LYS A 2 -52.51 12.87 -42.10
N GLN A 3 -53.34 11.93 -41.63
CA GLN A 3 -53.27 11.41 -40.25
C GLN A 3 -52.23 10.30 -40.07
N PHE A 4 -52.03 9.44 -41.08
CA PHE A 4 -51.03 8.37 -41.04
C PHE A 4 -49.60 8.92 -40.95
N LEU A 5 -49.32 10.01 -41.65
CA LEU A 5 -48.02 10.70 -41.60
C LEU A 5 -47.74 11.31 -40.21
N LYS A 6 -48.77 11.81 -39.52
CA LYS A 6 -48.62 12.37 -38.16
C LYS A 6 -48.31 11.30 -37.12
N VAL A 7 -48.97 10.14 -37.20
CA VAL A 7 -48.69 9.02 -36.28
C VAL A 7 -47.29 8.47 -36.52
N PHE A 8 -46.87 8.36 -37.79
CA PHE A 8 -45.53 7.88 -38.13
C PHE A 8 -44.43 8.80 -37.56
N ILE A 9 -44.57 10.13 -37.71
CA ILE A 9 -43.60 11.10 -37.18
C ILE A 9 -43.51 11.04 -35.65
N ILE A 10 -44.64 10.89 -34.95
CA ILE A 10 -44.65 10.81 -33.47
C ILE A 10 -43.99 9.51 -32.98
N VAL A 11 -44.25 8.38 -33.63
CA VAL A 11 -43.63 7.09 -33.27
C VAL A 11 -42.12 7.11 -33.56
N THR A 12 -41.68 7.75 -34.66
CA THR A 12 -40.25 7.94 -34.94
C THR A 12 -39.58 8.85 -33.92
N PHE A 13 -40.23 9.93 -33.48
CA PHE A 13 -39.66 10.84 -32.48
C PHE A 13 -39.50 10.18 -31.10
N ILE A 14 -40.46 9.34 -30.69
CA ILE A 14 -40.39 8.58 -29.42
C ILE A 14 -39.32 7.48 -29.50
N ALA A 15 -39.16 6.81 -30.65
CA ALA A 15 -38.11 5.80 -30.85
C ALA A 15 -36.69 6.40 -30.86
N VAL A 16 -36.52 7.64 -31.33
CA VAL A 16 -35.23 8.36 -31.29
C VAL A 16 -34.97 8.92 -29.89
N ALA A 17 -35.99 9.38 -29.17
CA ALA A 17 -35.84 9.86 -27.79
C ALA A 17 -35.51 8.74 -26.79
N LEU A 18 -36.03 7.52 -27.00
CA LEU A 18 -35.73 6.36 -26.15
C LEU A 18 -34.35 5.73 -26.42
N ASN A 19 -33.72 6.01 -27.56
CA ASN A 19 -32.33 5.61 -27.84
C ASN A 19 -31.29 6.69 -27.45
N SER A 20 -31.73 7.85 -26.97
CA SER A 20 -30.87 9.01 -26.71
C SER A 20 -30.42 9.16 -25.25
N CYS A 21 -30.81 8.25 -24.35
CA CYS A 21 -30.48 8.34 -22.92
C CYS A 21 -29.92 7.05 -22.30
N GLN A 22 -29.29 6.20 -23.10
CA GLN A 22 -28.25 5.33 -22.56
C GLN A 22 -26.94 5.75 -23.21
N LYS A 23 -26.23 6.66 -22.54
CA LYS A 23 -24.80 6.81 -22.76
C LYS A 23 -24.22 5.47 -22.30
N GLU A 24 -24.16 4.50 -23.19
CA GLU A 24 -23.24 3.38 -23.02
C GLU A 24 -21.89 4.02 -22.80
N ILE A 25 -21.41 3.95 -21.56
CA ILE A 25 -19.99 4.10 -21.29
C ILE A 25 -19.41 2.83 -21.90
N THR A 26 -19.23 2.84 -23.22
CA THR A 26 -18.26 1.95 -23.83
C THR A 26 -16.95 2.42 -23.23
N ILE A 27 -16.44 1.66 -22.26
CA ILE A 27 -15.03 1.72 -21.89
C ILE A 27 -14.32 1.30 -23.17
N VAL A 28 -13.97 2.28 -24.01
CA VAL A 28 -13.02 2.08 -25.08
C VAL A 28 -11.76 1.64 -24.35
N ASP A 29 -11.34 0.43 -24.67
CA ASP A 29 -10.29 -0.35 -24.03
C ASP A 29 -8.89 0.26 -24.28
N ASP A 30 -8.73 1.55 -23.96
CA ASP A 30 -7.46 2.28 -23.82
C ASP A 30 -6.97 2.21 -22.36
N LEU A 31 -7.42 1.20 -21.58
CA LEU A 31 -6.97 0.97 -20.21
C LEU A 31 -5.51 0.52 -20.13
N ASN A 32 -4.92 0.13 -21.26
CA ASN A 32 -3.48 0.11 -21.42
C ASN A 32 -3.09 1.32 -22.27
N PRO A 33 -2.62 2.44 -21.66
CA PRO A 33 -1.94 3.45 -22.45
C PRO A 33 -0.84 2.74 -23.25
N PRO A 34 -0.73 2.96 -24.58
CA PRO A 34 0.32 2.33 -25.37
C PRO A 34 1.64 2.64 -24.66
N ALA A 35 2.38 1.60 -24.27
CA ALA A 35 3.63 1.72 -23.52
C ALA A 35 4.50 2.75 -24.23
N ALA A 36 4.53 3.96 -23.69
CA ALA A 36 5.27 5.01 -24.32
C ALA A 36 6.73 4.64 -24.08
N ASN A 37 7.53 4.55 -25.14
CA ASN A 37 8.99 4.43 -25.02
C ASN A 37 9.64 5.66 -24.34
N THR A 38 8.82 6.51 -23.71
CA THR A 38 9.13 7.70 -22.93
C THR A 38 8.72 7.56 -21.47
N ASP A 39 8.29 6.41 -20.95
CA ASP A 39 7.99 6.32 -19.50
C ASP A 39 9.28 6.44 -18.68
N SER A 40 9.23 7.13 -17.54
CA SER A 40 10.29 7.20 -16.52
C SER A 40 10.21 6.00 -15.57
N ILE A 41 11.09 5.92 -14.57
CA ILE A 41 11.04 4.89 -13.52
C ILE A 41 10.21 5.34 -12.30
N TYR A 42 9.66 6.55 -12.33
CA TYR A 42 8.93 7.14 -11.22
C TYR A 42 7.43 6.87 -11.41
N ILE A 43 6.82 6.26 -10.41
CA ILE A 43 5.37 6.04 -10.38
C ILE A 43 4.69 7.42 -10.38
N ASP A 44 3.72 7.61 -11.26
CA ASP A 44 2.81 8.76 -11.19
C ASP A 44 1.69 8.46 -10.21
N ARG A 45 1.06 7.31 -10.41
CA ARG A 45 -0.09 6.82 -9.66
C ARG A 45 -0.28 5.33 -9.82
N TYR A 46 -1.11 4.74 -8.97
CA TYR A 46 -1.73 3.45 -9.25
C TYR A 46 -3.21 3.47 -8.89
N TYR A 47 -3.96 2.53 -9.46
CA TYR A 47 -5.37 2.33 -9.14
C TYR A 47 -5.56 0.92 -8.59
N GLU A 48 -6.43 0.80 -7.59
CA GLU A 48 -6.96 -0.45 -7.09
C GLU A 48 -8.36 -0.66 -7.65
N PHE A 49 -8.59 -1.86 -8.16
CA PHE A 49 -9.85 -2.25 -8.74
C PHE A 49 -10.37 -3.54 -8.13
N GLU A 50 -11.68 -3.66 -8.10
CA GLU A 50 -12.40 -4.88 -7.78
C GLU A 50 -13.02 -5.46 -9.05
N GLU A 51 -12.66 -6.70 -9.37
CA GLU A 51 -13.29 -7.47 -10.44
C GLU A 51 -14.56 -8.14 -9.89
N THR A 52 -15.72 -7.67 -10.34
CA THR A 52 -17.05 -8.20 -10.01
C THR A 52 -17.68 -8.90 -11.21
N ALA A 53 -18.81 -9.58 -11.00
CA ALA A 53 -19.57 -10.18 -12.11
C ALA A 53 -20.06 -9.15 -13.15
N SER A 54 -20.18 -7.88 -12.76
CA SER A 54 -20.63 -6.77 -13.61
C SER A 54 -19.52 -6.02 -14.33
N GLY A 55 -18.25 -6.26 -13.98
CA GLY A 55 -17.12 -5.57 -14.58
C GLY A 55 -16.02 -5.25 -13.57
N LEU A 56 -15.27 -4.18 -13.86
CA LEU A 56 -14.15 -3.73 -13.05
C LEU A 56 -14.49 -2.37 -12.44
N ASP A 57 -14.63 -2.33 -11.11
CA ASP A 57 -14.93 -1.10 -10.38
C ASP A 57 -13.64 -0.53 -9.80
N THR A 58 -13.44 0.78 -9.92
CA THR A 58 -12.28 1.46 -9.31
C THR A 58 -12.59 1.75 -7.85
N LEU A 59 -11.78 1.21 -6.94
CA LEU A 59 -11.96 1.41 -5.49
C LEU A 59 -11.19 2.63 -5.04
N MET A 60 -9.89 2.65 -5.34
CA MET A 60 -8.97 3.69 -4.88
C MET A 60 -7.98 4.09 -5.96
N ALA A 61 -7.49 5.32 -5.89
CA ALA A 61 -6.31 5.78 -6.59
C ALA A 61 -5.27 6.25 -5.59
N TYR A 62 -3.99 6.04 -5.88
CA TYR A 62 -2.88 6.61 -5.13
C TYR A 62 -1.99 7.43 -6.04
N TYR A 63 -1.59 8.63 -5.61
CA TYR A 63 -0.82 9.59 -6.39
C TYR A 63 0.48 9.97 -5.71
N PHE A 64 1.58 10.02 -6.47
CA PHE A 64 2.93 10.23 -5.94
C PHE A 64 3.48 11.61 -6.32
N LYS A 65 3.77 12.42 -5.31
CA LYS A 65 4.42 13.72 -5.47
C LYS A 65 5.91 13.61 -5.18
N TYR A 66 6.72 14.27 -5.99
CA TYR A 66 8.17 14.22 -5.92
C TYR A 66 8.78 15.60 -5.76
N ASP A 67 9.91 15.69 -5.07
CA ASP A 67 10.73 16.90 -5.04
C ASP A 67 11.66 17.02 -6.26
N SER A 68 12.51 18.06 -6.27
CA SER A 68 13.47 18.31 -7.34
C SER A 68 14.58 17.24 -7.45
N LEU A 69 14.83 16.47 -6.38
CA LEU A 69 15.75 15.34 -6.37
C LEU A 69 15.05 14.01 -6.70
N LYS A 70 13.78 14.07 -7.11
CA LYS A 70 12.96 12.92 -7.49
C LYS A 70 12.75 11.92 -6.33
N ARG A 71 12.66 12.43 -5.10
CA ARG A 71 12.24 11.66 -3.92
C ARG A 71 10.74 11.86 -3.69
N VAL A 72 10.02 10.80 -3.28
CA VAL A 72 8.59 10.90 -2.95
C VAL A 72 8.44 11.73 -1.68
N VAL A 73 7.69 12.83 -1.73
CA VAL A 73 7.46 13.71 -0.56
C VAL A 73 6.07 13.57 0.02
N GLU A 74 5.09 13.21 -0.81
CA GLU A 74 3.69 13.05 -0.40
C GLU A 74 3.06 11.93 -1.25
N ILE A 75 2.19 11.14 -0.63
CA ILE A 75 1.30 10.19 -1.29
C ILE A 75 -0.14 10.58 -0.91
N TYR A 76 -0.99 10.68 -1.91
CA TYR A 76 -2.41 11.01 -1.75
C TYR A 76 -3.26 9.83 -2.22
N SER A 77 -4.39 9.60 -1.58
CA SER A 77 -5.40 8.67 -2.05
C SER A 77 -6.67 9.39 -2.47
N ASP A 78 -7.34 8.85 -3.48
CA ASP A 78 -8.75 9.13 -3.77
C ASP A 78 -9.53 7.83 -3.59
N ASP A 79 -10.37 7.77 -2.55
CA ASP A 79 -11.37 6.71 -2.41
C ASP A 79 -12.61 7.08 -3.23
N PHE A 80 -12.90 6.31 -4.27
CA PHE A 80 -14.01 6.59 -5.19
C PHE A 80 -15.38 6.29 -4.57
N SER A 81 -15.44 5.55 -3.46
CA SER A 81 -16.68 5.31 -2.73
C SER A 81 -17.12 6.54 -1.94
N THR A 82 -16.17 7.29 -1.39
CA THR A 82 -16.43 8.51 -0.61
C THR A 82 -16.24 9.79 -1.43
N ASN A 83 -15.48 9.73 -2.52
CA ASN A 83 -15.05 10.87 -3.35
C ASN A 83 -14.36 11.99 -2.56
N VAL A 84 -13.58 11.62 -1.53
CA VAL A 84 -12.81 12.57 -0.73
C VAL A 84 -11.31 12.26 -0.85
N PRO A 85 -10.52 13.14 -1.50
CA PRO A 85 -9.08 13.02 -1.52
C PRO A 85 -8.49 13.11 -0.11
N ALA A 86 -7.55 12.24 0.21
CA ALA A 86 -6.79 12.25 1.46
C ALA A 86 -5.29 12.33 1.18
N LEU A 87 -4.56 13.00 2.07
CA LEU A 87 -3.10 12.90 2.12
C LEU A 87 -2.80 11.70 3.03
N ASP A 88 -2.30 10.58 2.51
CA ASP A 88 -2.03 9.41 3.35
C ASP A 88 -0.67 9.53 4.03
N TYR A 89 0.36 9.91 3.26
CA TYR A 89 1.73 9.96 3.75
C TYR A 89 2.45 11.25 3.38
N LYS A 90 3.27 11.74 4.32
CA LYS A 90 4.19 12.85 4.09
C LYS A 90 5.58 12.55 4.63
N TYR A 91 6.59 12.68 3.76
CA TYR A 91 7.97 12.31 4.04
C TYR A 91 8.87 13.54 4.19
N TYR A 92 9.79 13.45 5.14
CA TYR A 92 10.80 14.48 5.39
C TYR A 92 12.20 13.92 5.24
N TYR A 93 13.05 14.67 4.55
CA TYR A 93 14.42 14.30 4.23
C TYR A 93 15.41 15.28 4.84
N ASN A 94 16.60 14.80 5.18
CA ASN A 94 17.69 15.65 5.65
C ASN A 94 18.60 16.01 4.46
N GLY A 95 18.56 17.27 4.02
CA GLY A 95 19.37 17.74 2.90
C GLY A 95 19.19 16.90 1.63
N SER A 96 20.28 16.28 1.17
CA SER A 96 20.33 15.46 -0.05
C SER A 96 20.13 13.96 0.19
N ASP A 97 19.77 13.54 1.41
CA ASP A 97 19.59 12.12 1.72
C ASP A 97 18.47 11.51 0.87
N SER A 98 18.68 10.29 0.37
CA SER A 98 17.68 9.62 -0.47
C SER A 98 16.55 8.98 0.33
N VAL A 99 16.76 8.68 1.61
CA VAL A 99 15.80 8.00 2.49
C VAL A 99 15.23 9.01 3.49
N PRO A 100 13.92 9.00 3.77
CA PRO A 100 13.34 9.95 4.72
C PRO A 100 13.73 9.60 6.16
N TYR A 101 13.92 10.62 7.00
CA TYR A 101 14.17 10.43 8.44
C TYR A 101 12.87 10.52 9.27
N LYS A 102 11.80 11.05 8.68
CA LYS A 102 10.48 11.18 9.29
C LYS A 102 9.39 10.92 8.26
N MET A 103 8.34 10.22 8.68
CA MET A 103 7.08 10.06 7.97
C MET A 103 5.93 10.51 8.87
N LEU A 104 4.92 11.13 8.26
CA LEU A 104 3.60 11.32 8.85
C LEU A 104 2.63 10.46 8.08
N GLU A 105 1.79 9.72 8.79
CA GLU A 105 0.68 8.95 8.25
C GLU A 105 -0.62 9.53 8.78
N TYR A 106 -1.60 9.75 7.90
CA TYR A 106 -2.88 10.34 8.25
C TYR A 106 -4.00 9.32 8.06
N ASP A 107 -4.90 9.25 9.04
CA ASP A 107 -6.10 8.41 8.97
C ASP A 107 -7.25 9.18 8.29
N GLY A 108 -7.03 9.48 7.00
CA GLY A 108 -8.02 10.10 6.15
C GLY A 108 -8.03 11.65 6.13
N PRO A 109 -9.00 12.25 5.42
CA PRO A 109 -8.94 13.65 4.99
C PRO A 109 -9.15 14.68 6.11
N THR A 110 -9.70 14.23 7.26
CA THR A 110 -9.98 15.08 8.41
C THR A 110 -9.00 14.90 9.55
N ASP A 111 -7.99 14.05 9.40
CA ASP A 111 -7.02 13.81 10.44
C ASP A 111 -6.11 15.03 10.64
N THR A 112 -6.11 15.56 11.85
CA THR A 112 -5.28 16.69 12.28
C THR A 112 -4.14 16.27 13.20
N HIS A 113 -4.05 14.99 13.54
CA HIS A 113 -3.11 14.42 14.50
C HIS A 113 -2.46 13.15 13.92
N PRO A 114 -1.74 13.27 12.78
CA PRO A 114 -1.16 12.13 12.10
C PRO A 114 -0.20 11.35 12.99
N GLN A 115 -0.13 10.04 12.76
CA GLN A 115 0.89 9.19 13.34
C GLN A 115 2.27 9.62 12.85
N GLU A 116 3.20 9.85 13.79
CA GLU A 116 4.55 10.29 13.46
C GLU A 116 5.55 9.15 13.60
N TYR A 117 6.30 8.91 12.53
CA TYR A 117 7.39 7.94 12.50
C TYR A 117 8.73 8.66 12.35
N PHE A 118 9.74 8.19 13.08
CA PHE A 118 11.11 8.68 12.99
C PHE A 118 12.05 7.50 12.79
N PHE A 119 12.92 7.61 11.79
CA PHE A 119 13.77 6.51 11.35
C PHE A 119 15.24 6.87 11.49
N THR A 120 16.04 5.92 11.95
CA THR A 120 17.50 6.01 11.98
C THR A 120 18.08 4.88 11.16
N PHE A 121 19.00 5.19 10.24
CA PHE A 121 19.65 4.22 9.37
C PHE A 121 21.15 4.12 9.67
N ASP A 122 21.72 2.94 9.44
CA ASP A 122 23.18 2.76 9.42
C ASP A 122 23.80 3.22 8.09
N ASN A 123 25.12 3.07 7.99
CA ASN A 123 25.88 3.42 6.78
C ASN A 123 25.57 2.54 5.55
N GLN A 124 24.89 1.40 5.74
CA GLN A 124 24.39 0.53 4.69
C GLN A 124 22.93 0.84 4.33
N GLN A 125 22.36 1.91 4.91
CA GLN A 125 20.96 2.31 4.78
C GLN A 125 19.99 1.22 5.23
N ARG A 126 20.36 0.45 6.25
CA ARG A 126 19.46 -0.44 6.98
C ARG A 126 18.92 0.29 8.20
N ILE A 127 17.67 0.04 8.53
CA ILE A 127 17.00 0.65 9.66
C ILE A 127 17.59 0.10 10.96
N VAL A 128 18.01 0.95 11.89
CA VAL A 128 18.61 0.52 13.18
C VAL A 128 17.79 0.92 14.38
N LYS A 129 16.96 1.96 14.24
CA LYS A 129 16.08 2.41 15.31
C LYS A 129 14.94 3.24 14.76
N ASP A 130 13.74 2.93 15.24
CA ASP A 130 12.54 3.69 14.92
C ASP A 130 11.81 4.15 16.19
N SER A 131 10.96 5.15 16.00
CA SER A 131 9.96 5.51 16.99
C SER A 131 8.68 5.97 16.35
N THR A 132 7.56 5.52 16.91
CA THR A 132 6.21 5.91 16.48
C THR A 132 5.54 6.68 17.60
N ARG A 133 4.89 7.79 17.25
CA ARG A 133 4.05 8.57 18.16
C ARG A 133 2.64 8.61 17.59
N HIS A 134 1.73 8.00 18.31
CA HIS A 134 0.30 8.08 18.03
C HIS A 134 -0.34 9.08 18.99
N TYR A 135 -1.34 9.80 18.48
CA TYR A 135 -2.07 10.80 19.23
C TYR A 135 -3.55 10.49 19.11
N ASN A 136 -4.29 10.63 20.19
CA ASN A 136 -5.74 10.48 20.13
C ASN A 136 -6.40 11.68 19.42
N ASN A 137 -7.71 11.60 19.20
CA ASN A 137 -8.51 12.63 18.54
C ASN A 137 -8.49 14.02 19.23
N SER A 138 -7.95 14.13 20.44
CA SER A 138 -7.74 15.41 21.15
C SER A 138 -6.32 15.95 21.03
N GLY A 139 -5.45 15.29 20.24
CA GLY A 139 -4.05 15.64 20.06
C GLY A 139 -3.15 15.27 21.25
N VAL A 140 -3.62 14.41 22.14
CA VAL A 140 -2.83 13.93 23.28
C VAL A 140 -2.11 12.66 22.87
N LEU A 141 -0.79 12.61 23.09
CA LEU A 141 0.01 11.40 22.89
C LEU A 141 -0.59 10.27 23.71
N ASP A 142 -1.00 9.19 23.07
CA ASP A 142 -1.61 8.02 23.71
C ASP A 142 -0.70 6.79 23.62
N VAL A 143 0.04 6.60 22.53
CA VAL A 143 0.98 5.50 22.33
C VAL A 143 2.34 6.02 21.87
N LEU A 144 3.39 5.56 22.55
CA LEU A 144 4.77 5.71 22.11
C LEU A 144 5.36 4.33 21.86
N GLU A 145 5.86 4.12 20.66
CA GLU A 145 6.59 2.91 20.30
C GLU A 145 8.06 3.23 20.03
N LEU A 146 8.94 2.37 20.50
CA LEU A 146 10.38 2.44 20.27
C LEU A 146 10.86 1.08 19.78
N ILE A 147 11.49 1.05 18.61
CA ILE A 147 11.99 -0.18 18.00
C ILE A 147 13.50 -0.08 17.86
N ASN A 148 14.23 -1.11 18.27
CA ASN A 148 15.65 -1.24 17.99
C ASN A 148 15.90 -2.47 17.13
N TYR A 149 16.62 -2.29 16.03
CA TYR A 149 16.91 -3.36 15.08
C TYR A 149 18.34 -3.85 15.22
N SER A 150 18.54 -5.14 14.99
CA SER A 150 19.86 -5.75 14.88
C SER A 150 19.90 -6.78 13.75
N TYR A 151 21.08 -6.99 13.19
CA TYR A 151 21.26 -7.80 12.00
C TYR A 151 22.37 -8.83 12.17
N VAL A 152 22.14 -10.00 11.60
CA VAL A 152 23.17 -10.99 11.25
C VAL A 152 22.96 -11.41 9.79
N PRO A 153 23.91 -12.10 9.14
CA PRO A 153 23.73 -12.48 7.74
C PRO A 153 22.39 -13.20 7.48
N GLY A 154 21.56 -12.62 6.61
CA GLY A 154 20.25 -13.16 6.22
C GLY A 154 19.14 -13.05 7.28
N LYS A 155 19.35 -12.35 8.40
CA LYS A 155 18.34 -12.19 9.45
C LYS A 155 18.31 -10.79 10.05
N MET A 156 17.13 -10.39 10.48
CA MET A 156 16.86 -9.17 11.23
C MET A 156 16.11 -9.53 12.51
N TYR A 157 16.40 -8.78 13.57
CA TYR A 157 15.69 -8.86 14.84
C TYR A 157 15.23 -7.46 15.22
N ALA A 158 14.01 -7.35 15.73
CA ALA A 158 13.49 -6.11 16.29
C ALA A 158 13.12 -6.31 17.76
N HIS A 159 13.44 -5.34 18.58
CA HIS A 159 12.98 -5.26 19.96
C HIS A 159 12.16 -4.00 20.13
N THR A 160 10.87 -4.20 20.29
CA THR A 160 9.85 -3.16 20.33
C THR A 160 9.37 -2.98 21.76
N ARG A 161 9.35 -1.73 22.20
CA ARG A 161 8.75 -1.33 23.47
C ARG A 161 7.63 -0.33 23.17
N GLN A 162 6.40 -0.75 23.42
CA GLN A 162 5.21 0.08 23.28
C GLN A 162 4.73 0.50 24.66
N VAL A 163 4.51 1.80 24.85
CA VAL A 163 3.96 2.37 26.07
C VAL A 163 2.64 3.03 25.73
N SER A 164 1.54 2.52 26.29
CA SER A 164 0.22 3.13 26.15
C SER A 164 -0.08 3.96 27.39
N THR A 165 -0.37 5.24 27.18
CA THR A 165 -0.55 6.28 28.21
C THR A 165 -1.99 6.78 28.32
N PHE A 166 -2.87 6.36 27.41
CA PHE A 166 -4.30 6.66 27.46
C PHE A 166 -5.13 5.44 26.99
N PRO A 167 -6.25 5.09 27.66
CA PRO A 167 -6.70 5.59 28.97
C PRO A 167 -5.96 4.95 30.15
N ALA A 168 -4.92 4.14 29.90
CA ALA A 168 -4.26 3.31 30.90
C ALA A 168 -3.64 4.15 32.03
N LEU A 169 -4.22 4.04 33.24
CA LEU A 169 -3.65 4.54 34.49
C LEU A 169 -3.49 3.36 35.46
N PRO A 170 -2.26 2.89 35.74
CA PRO A 170 -0.97 3.37 35.21
C PRO A 170 -0.77 3.04 33.72
N PRO A 171 0.20 3.69 33.04
CA PRO A 171 0.57 3.32 31.67
C PRO A 171 0.85 1.83 31.55
N SER A 172 0.33 1.21 30.49
CA SER A 172 0.68 -0.17 30.16
C SER A 172 1.91 -0.20 29.27
N GLU A 173 2.73 -1.23 29.46
CA GLU A 173 3.90 -1.49 28.63
C GLU A 173 3.76 -2.87 28.00
N GLU A 174 4.00 -2.94 26.71
CA GLU A 174 4.12 -4.17 25.95
C GLU A 174 5.52 -4.24 25.33
N ILE A 175 6.15 -5.41 25.42
CA ILE A 175 7.41 -5.69 24.75
C ILE A 175 7.15 -6.74 23.69
N ARG A 176 7.55 -6.43 22.45
CA ARG A 176 7.55 -7.37 21.34
C ARG A 176 8.98 -7.67 20.88
N LEU A 177 9.19 -8.93 20.51
CA LEU A 177 10.44 -9.42 19.97
C LEU A 177 10.15 -10.03 18.61
N ASP A 178 10.69 -9.44 17.56
CA ASP A 178 10.44 -9.84 16.19
C ASP A 178 11.68 -10.48 15.59
N THR A 179 11.48 -11.49 14.75
CA THR A 179 12.55 -12.13 14.00
C THR A 179 12.14 -12.26 12.54
N ALA A 180 13.01 -11.85 11.62
CA ALA A 180 12.79 -12.00 10.19
C ALA A 180 13.95 -12.66 9.49
N ILE A 181 13.63 -13.50 8.50
CA ILE A 181 14.58 -14.03 7.51
C ILE A 181 14.49 -13.15 6.28
N LEU A 182 15.65 -12.69 5.80
CA LEU A 182 15.76 -11.82 4.63
C LEU A 182 16.32 -12.60 3.45
N ASN A 183 15.82 -12.30 2.24
CA ASN A 183 16.46 -12.75 1.00
C ASN A 183 17.72 -11.92 0.70
N SER A 184 18.39 -12.21 -0.43
CA SER A 184 19.63 -11.53 -0.81
C SER A 184 19.50 -10.04 -1.16
N VAL A 185 18.28 -9.55 -1.41
CA VAL A 185 17.99 -8.14 -1.71
C VAL A 185 17.36 -7.40 -0.53
N GLY A 186 17.12 -8.10 0.58
CA GLY A 186 16.60 -7.52 1.82
C GLY A 186 15.09 -7.65 2.03
N ASP A 187 14.34 -8.31 1.13
CA ASP A 187 12.92 -8.58 1.38
C ASP A 187 12.76 -9.63 2.47
N ILE A 188 11.72 -9.49 3.29
CA ILE A 188 11.37 -10.45 4.33
C ILE A 188 10.72 -11.68 3.69
N VAL A 189 11.29 -12.85 3.91
CA VAL A 189 10.78 -14.15 3.43
C VAL A 189 9.95 -14.85 4.49
N SER A 190 10.32 -14.67 5.76
CA SER A 190 9.49 -15.12 6.87
C SER A 190 9.71 -14.25 8.08
N HIS A 191 8.68 -14.21 8.93
CA HIS A 191 8.61 -13.37 10.10
C HIS A 191 7.96 -14.13 11.26
N LYS A 192 8.42 -13.83 12.49
CA LYS A 192 7.78 -14.28 13.72
C LYS A 192 7.78 -13.16 14.75
N THR A 193 6.63 -12.96 15.36
CA THR A 193 6.44 -12.01 16.46
C THR A 193 6.24 -12.75 17.75
N TYR A 194 6.88 -12.25 18.79
CA TYR A 194 6.70 -12.73 20.15
C TYR A 194 6.28 -11.58 21.04
N VAL A 195 5.34 -11.83 21.96
CA VAL A 195 4.97 -10.89 23.01
C VAL A 195 5.59 -11.36 24.32
N GLN A 196 6.17 -10.45 25.09
CA GLN A 196 6.73 -10.78 26.40
C GLN A 196 5.63 -10.84 27.45
N VAL A 197 5.47 -12.02 28.07
CA VAL A 197 4.55 -12.26 29.19
C VAL A 197 5.38 -12.57 30.43
N GLY A 198 5.67 -11.55 31.23
CA GLY A 198 6.57 -11.67 32.38
C GLY A 198 8.01 -11.98 31.96
N ALA A 199 8.50 -13.19 32.32
CA ALA A 199 9.86 -13.63 32.02
C ALA A 199 9.98 -14.51 30.76
N VAL A 200 8.86 -14.79 30.09
CA VAL A 200 8.83 -15.62 28.88
C VAL A 200 8.38 -14.81 27.67
N SER A 201 8.76 -15.28 26.49
CA SER A 201 8.33 -14.73 25.20
C SER A 201 7.44 -15.76 24.52
N GLU A 202 6.17 -15.40 24.31
CA GLU A 202 5.17 -16.25 23.69
C GLU A 202 5.03 -15.88 22.23
N LEU A 203 4.95 -16.88 21.35
CA LEU A 203 4.69 -16.64 19.92
C LEU A 203 3.32 -15.97 19.79
N ASN A 204 3.25 -14.92 18.98
CA ASN A 204 2.02 -14.20 18.68
C ASN A 204 1.59 -14.47 17.25
N ASN A 205 2.44 -14.18 16.27
CA ASN A 205 2.12 -14.36 14.85
C ASN A 205 3.32 -14.88 14.05
N THR A 206 3.02 -15.50 12.90
CA THR A 206 3.99 -15.87 11.87
C THR A 206 3.54 -15.37 10.51
N SER A 207 4.48 -14.93 9.68
CA SER A 207 4.23 -14.55 8.30
C SER A 207 5.23 -15.23 7.37
N GLU A 208 4.79 -15.64 6.18
CA GLU A 208 5.61 -16.24 5.13
C GLU A 208 5.32 -15.55 3.80
N PHE A 209 6.39 -15.18 3.09
CA PHE A 209 6.30 -14.45 1.84
C PHE A 209 7.16 -15.14 0.77
N THR A 210 6.64 -15.22 -0.45
CA THR A 210 7.43 -15.65 -1.61
C THR A 210 7.47 -14.57 -2.66
N TYR A 211 8.53 -14.55 -3.48
CA TYR A 211 8.77 -13.49 -4.43
C TYR A 211 9.12 -14.03 -5.81
N GLY A 212 8.75 -13.26 -6.83
CA GLY A 212 9.18 -13.47 -8.20
C GLY A 212 10.62 -13.01 -8.42
N THR A 213 11.12 -13.21 -9.63
CA THR A 213 12.47 -12.79 -10.02
C THR A 213 12.53 -11.32 -10.44
N GLN A 214 11.40 -10.77 -10.92
CA GLN A 214 11.28 -9.40 -11.41
C GLN A 214 11.19 -8.38 -10.26
N ALA A 215 11.65 -7.17 -10.53
CA ALA A 215 11.56 -6.05 -9.60
C ALA A 215 10.10 -5.65 -9.35
N GLY A 216 9.82 -5.26 -8.10
CA GLY A 216 8.56 -4.65 -7.69
C GLY A 216 8.40 -3.22 -8.21
N PRO A 217 7.17 -2.67 -8.14
CA PRO A 217 6.89 -1.30 -8.59
C PRO A 217 7.69 -0.27 -7.76
N PHE A 218 7.94 -0.57 -6.49
CA PHE A 218 8.65 0.29 -5.56
C PHE A 218 10.15 0.01 -5.46
N ALA A 219 10.72 -0.93 -6.24
CA ALA A 219 12.11 -1.35 -6.11
C ALA A 219 13.14 -0.21 -6.23
N THR A 220 12.79 0.86 -6.95
CA THR A 220 13.62 2.06 -7.14
C THR A 220 13.26 3.21 -6.19
N SER A 221 12.17 3.08 -5.44
CA SER A 221 11.60 4.13 -4.60
C SER A 221 12.14 4.07 -3.18
N SER A 222 13.05 4.96 -2.81
CA SER A 222 13.70 4.93 -1.49
C SER A 222 12.77 5.04 -0.28
N VAL A 223 11.49 5.42 -0.46
CA VAL A 223 10.50 5.42 0.63
C VAL A 223 10.11 4.02 1.07
N PHE A 224 10.30 2.95 0.26
CA PHE A 224 10.00 1.59 0.71
C PHE A 224 10.77 1.25 2.00
N LYS A 225 11.98 1.78 2.16
CA LYS A 225 12.81 1.58 3.37
C LYS A 225 12.22 2.18 4.64
N ALA A 226 11.29 3.13 4.50
CA ALA A 226 10.56 3.76 5.61
C ALA A 226 9.26 3.01 5.94
N HIS A 227 8.81 2.12 5.05
CA HIS A 227 7.66 1.22 5.24
C HIS A 227 8.08 -0.16 5.75
N HIS A 228 9.33 -0.31 6.23
CA HIS A 228 9.81 -1.55 6.82
C HIS A 228 9.26 -1.75 8.25
N LEU A 229 7.95 -1.88 8.39
CA LEU A 229 7.34 -2.22 9.68
C LEU A 229 7.40 -3.74 9.85
N LEU A 230 7.91 -4.20 10.99
CA LEU A 230 7.73 -5.57 11.46
C LEU A 230 7.10 -5.47 12.85
N PRO A 231 6.05 -6.26 13.15
CA PRO A 231 5.24 -7.09 12.26
C PRO A 231 4.35 -6.22 11.37
N MET A 232 4.23 -6.54 10.07
CA MET A 232 3.04 -6.12 9.31
C MET A 232 2.01 -7.22 9.53
N GLY A 233 0.89 -6.88 10.18
CA GLY A 233 -0.37 -7.60 10.03
C GLY A 233 -1.20 -6.97 8.91
N GLU A 234 -0.55 -6.28 7.97
CA GLU A 234 -1.18 -5.48 6.94
C GLU A 234 -0.96 -6.12 5.57
N VAL A 235 -1.97 -5.96 4.72
CA VAL A 235 -2.14 -6.69 3.46
C VAL A 235 -2.23 -5.79 2.24
N PHE A 236 -2.16 -4.51 2.51
CA PHE A 236 -2.34 -3.46 1.56
C PHE A 236 -1.04 -3.23 0.81
N ILE A 237 -1.12 -3.10 -0.51
CA ILE A 237 0.07 -2.98 -1.36
C ILE A 237 0.81 -1.65 -1.13
N GLN A 238 0.10 -0.62 -0.65
CA GLN A 238 0.68 0.63 -0.14
C GLN A 238 1.58 0.39 1.07
N ASP A 239 1.21 -0.56 1.93
CA ASP A 239 1.93 -0.83 3.17
C ASP A 239 3.03 -1.88 2.91
N LEU A 240 2.80 -2.83 2.00
CA LEU A 240 3.76 -3.86 1.59
C LEU A 240 4.62 -3.44 0.38
N MET A 241 5.37 -2.34 0.52
CA MET A 241 6.32 -1.88 -0.50
C MET A 241 7.57 -2.77 -0.57
N THR A 242 7.54 -3.80 -1.42
CA THR A 242 8.63 -4.80 -1.56
C THR A 242 9.55 -4.51 -2.75
N HIS A 243 10.81 -4.97 -2.69
CA HIS A 243 11.78 -4.80 -3.77
C HIS A 243 11.50 -5.77 -4.93
N LYS A 244 10.94 -6.94 -4.64
CA LYS A 244 10.52 -7.94 -5.65
C LYS A 244 9.01 -8.08 -5.66
N ASN A 245 8.46 -8.51 -6.80
CA ASN A 245 7.04 -8.83 -6.88
C ASN A 245 6.68 -9.96 -5.89
N LEU A 246 5.88 -9.63 -4.88
CA LEU A 246 5.33 -10.57 -3.92
C LEU A 246 4.44 -11.60 -4.65
N LEU A 247 4.64 -12.90 -4.49
CA LEU A 247 3.81 -13.93 -5.14
C LEU A 247 2.79 -14.52 -4.17
N THR A 248 3.17 -14.69 -2.91
CA THR A 248 2.28 -15.22 -1.87
C THR A 248 2.55 -14.54 -0.54
N GLN A 249 1.51 -14.39 0.26
CA GLN A 249 1.58 -14.00 1.67
C GLN A 249 0.71 -14.97 2.47
N LEU A 250 1.28 -15.54 3.52
CA LEU A 250 0.57 -16.41 4.45
C LEU A 250 0.85 -15.94 5.87
N GLU A 251 -0.20 -15.63 6.61
CA GLU A 251 -0.10 -15.24 8.01
C GLU A 251 -0.94 -16.15 8.89
N LYS A 252 -0.38 -16.47 10.05
CA LYS A 252 -1.00 -17.33 11.04
C LYS A 252 -0.81 -16.79 12.44
N ASP A 253 -1.86 -16.95 13.25
CA ASP A 253 -1.82 -16.69 14.69
C ASP A 253 -0.99 -17.74 15.44
N GLU A 254 -0.89 -17.58 16.76
CA GLU A 254 -0.11 -18.45 17.64
C GLU A 254 -0.64 -19.90 17.68
N ASN A 255 -1.90 -20.09 17.30
CA ASN A 255 -2.57 -21.39 17.23
C ASN A 255 -2.51 -22.01 15.83
N GLY A 256 -1.92 -21.30 14.86
CA GLY A 256 -1.81 -21.73 13.46
C GLY A 256 -3.06 -21.46 12.63
N ASN A 257 -4.04 -20.71 13.16
CA ASN A 257 -5.19 -20.27 12.37
C ASN A 257 -4.72 -19.23 11.34
N VAL A 258 -5.20 -19.36 10.12
CA VAL A 258 -4.84 -18.48 9.01
C VAL A 258 -5.60 -17.16 9.14
N SER A 259 -4.87 -16.05 9.35
CA SER A 259 -5.41 -14.69 9.30
C SER A 259 -5.32 -14.10 7.89
N MET A 260 -4.33 -14.55 7.10
CA MET A 260 -4.13 -14.11 5.73
C MET A 260 -3.60 -15.23 4.85
N ASN A 261 -4.11 -15.34 3.63
CA ASN A 261 -3.59 -16.26 2.62
C ASN A 261 -3.85 -15.70 1.22
N GLU A 262 -2.92 -14.87 0.77
CA GLU A 262 -3.02 -14.13 -0.49
C GLU A 262 -2.08 -14.68 -1.53
N THR A 263 -2.56 -14.70 -2.78
CA THR A 263 -1.75 -15.07 -3.94
C THR A 263 -1.83 -13.97 -4.98
N PHE A 264 -0.66 -13.48 -5.38
CA PHE A 264 -0.54 -12.47 -6.41
C PHE A 264 -0.15 -13.12 -7.74
N THR A 265 -0.85 -12.73 -8.79
CA THR A 265 -0.79 -13.36 -10.11
C THR A 265 -0.99 -12.32 -11.21
N GLY A 266 -0.94 -12.75 -12.48
CA GLY A 266 -1.31 -11.88 -13.60
C GLY A 266 -0.37 -10.69 -13.82
N TYR A 267 0.89 -10.79 -13.39
CA TYR A 267 1.90 -9.76 -13.57
C TYR A 267 2.09 -9.37 -15.04
N GLN A 268 1.88 -8.10 -15.35
CA GLN A 268 2.14 -7.51 -16.67
C GLN A 268 3.21 -6.42 -16.58
N TYR A 269 4.00 -6.24 -17.63
CA TYR A 269 5.10 -5.29 -17.65
C TYR A 269 5.08 -4.44 -18.92
N ASN A 270 5.53 -3.18 -18.83
CA ASN A 270 5.75 -2.35 -20.01
C ASN A 270 7.07 -2.73 -20.73
N SER A 271 7.39 -2.05 -21.84
CA SER A 271 8.59 -2.29 -22.64
C SER A 271 9.91 -2.06 -21.88
N ARG A 272 9.88 -1.34 -20.76
CA ARG A 272 11.04 -1.11 -19.87
C ARG A 272 11.16 -2.17 -18.77
N GLY A 273 10.25 -3.13 -18.71
CA GLY A 273 10.21 -4.15 -17.66
C GLY A 273 9.66 -3.66 -16.32
N LEU A 274 8.96 -2.51 -16.31
CA LEU A 274 8.30 -1.98 -15.12
C LEU A 274 6.91 -2.62 -14.99
N LEU A 275 6.52 -2.97 -13.75
CA LEU A 275 5.22 -3.56 -13.46
C LEU A 275 4.09 -2.58 -13.81
N ILE A 276 3.13 -2.99 -14.62
CA ILE A 276 1.95 -2.16 -14.94
C ILE A 276 0.65 -2.74 -14.40
N GLU A 277 0.57 -4.04 -14.13
CA GLU A 277 -0.61 -4.67 -13.57
C GLU A 277 -0.23 -5.91 -12.75
N CYS A 278 -0.88 -6.11 -11.61
CA CYS A 278 -0.95 -7.40 -10.93
C CYS A 278 -2.37 -7.64 -10.39
N LYS A 279 -2.67 -8.90 -10.05
CA LYS A 279 -3.96 -9.31 -9.50
C LYS A 279 -3.76 -10.10 -8.21
N TYR A 280 -4.66 -9.97 -7.26
CA TYR A 280 -4.64 -10.68 -5.96
C TYR A 280 -6.05 -11.13 -5.55
N GLY A 281 -6.15 -11.94 -4.50
CA GLY A 281 -7.40 -12.55 -4.08
C GLY A 281 -7.85 -13.74 -4.95
N GLU A 282 -9.02 -14.26 -4.60
CA GLU A 282 -9.60 -15.48 -5.18
C GLU A 282 -10.41 -15.22 -6.46
N PRO A 283 -10.55 -16.21 -7.36
CA PRO A 283 -11.42 -16.10 -8.53
C PRO A 283 -12.87 -15.77 -8.13
N GLY A 284 -13.40 -14.65 -8.65
CA GLY A 284 -14.77 -14.18 -8.40
C GLY A 284 -14.88 -12.98 -7.44
N PHE A 285 -13.81 -12.69 -6.69
CA PHE A 285 -13.64 -11.46 -5.92
C PHE A 285 -12.16 -11.06 -5.96
N ARG A 286 -11.75 -10.59 -7.14
CA ARG A 286 -10.33 -10.43 -7.47
C ARG A 286 -9.94 -8.96 -7.43
N GLY A 287 -8.97 -8.65 -6.58
CA GLY A 287 -8.31 -7.35 -6.59
C GLY A 287 -7.37 -7.23 -7.79
N MET A 288 -7.29 -6.04 -8.37
CA MET A 288 -6.33 -5.72 -9.43
C MET A 288 -5.69 -4.37 -9.12
N VAL A 289 -4.37 -4.29 -9.27
CA VAL A 289 -3.61 -3.05 -9.13
C VAL A 289 -3.02 -2.70 -10.48
N ARG A 290 -3.20 -1.46 -10.95
CA ARG A 290 -2.54 -0.95 -12.16
C ARG A 290 -1.67 0.26 -11.87
N PHE A 291 -0.43 0.19 -12.32
CA PHE A 291 0.58 1.22 -12.12
C PHE A 291 0.77 2.07 -13.38
N PHE A 292 0.92 3.37 -13.16
CA PHE A 292 1.20 4.36 -14.20
C PHE A 292 2.48 5.09 -13.84
N TYR A 293 3.35 5.28 -14.82
CA TYR A 293 4.65 5.93 -14.64
C TYR A 293 4.64 7.32 -15.25
N LYS A 294 5.43 8.25 -14.70
CA LYS A 294 5.58 9.61 -15.25
C LYS A 294 6.27 9.53 -16.61
N ALA A 295 5.88 10.37 -17.56
CA ALA A 295 6.63 10.55 -18.80
C ALA A 295 8.02 11.18 -18.53
N LEU A 296 9.00 10.84 -19.39
CA LEU A 296 10.36 11.39 -19.43
C LEU A 296 10.38 12.85 -19.92
#